data_AF-A0AAN8JT66-F1
#
_entry.id   AF-A0AAN8JT66-F1
#
_cell.length_a   1.000
_cell.length_b   1.000
_cell.length_c   1.000
_cell.angle_alpha   90.00
_cell.angle_beta   90.00
_cell.angle_gamma   90.00
#
_symmetry.space_group_name_H-M   'P 1'
#
loop_
_entity.id
_entity.type
_entity.pdbx_description
1 polymer ?
#
loop_
_entity_poly.entity_id
_entity_poly.type
_entity_poly.pdbx_seq_one_letter_code
_entity_poly.pdbx_strand_id
1 'polypeptide(L)'
;MARTKQAPYRNGYTPENPVQKIFASKIKAHNNKRRSDVEIKAKKKTKRYRPGFRAIKEIRAYQRSTKLLINKLPFQRLVKDITETHFPGLRMQTAALALAALQEATESYIVGLFEDVNICAIHAKRVTVMPMDMKLALRLRGDKYIYHELC
;
A
#
# COMPACT_ATOMS: atom_id res chain seq x y z
N MET A 1 11.17 -53.86 -28.83
CA MET A 1 11.50 -52.43 -28.70
C MET A 1 10.46 -51.61 -29.48
N ALA A 2 9.47 -51.03 -28.79
CA ALA A 2 8.33 -50.37 -29.43
C ALA A 2 8.58 -48.86 -29.59
N ARG A 3 8.65 -48.39 -30.84
CA ARG A 3 8.81 -47.00 -31.25
C ARG A 3 7.41 -46.38 -31.40
N THR A 4 6.96 -45.57 -30.44
CA THR A 4 5.67 -44.87 -30.56
C THR A 4 5.80 -43.68 -31.51
N LYS A 5 5.16 -43.77 -32.68
CA LYS A 5 4.96 -42.64 -33.61
C LYS A 5 4.04 -41.61 -32.94
N GLN A 6 4.47 -40.36 -32.83
CA GLN A 6 3.60 -39.25 -32.38
C GLN A 6 2.59 -38.89 -33.48
N ALA A 7 1.34 -38.60 -33.09
CA ALA A 7 0.28 -38.19 -34.01
C ALA A 7 0.49 -36.74 -34.49
N PRO A 8 0.21 -36.42 -35.77
CA PRO A 8 0.42 -35.07 -36.30
C PRO A 8 -0.63 -34.08 -35.76
N TYR A 9 -0.17 -32.87 -35.45
CA TYR A 9 -1.02 -31.73 -35.10
C TYR A 9 -1.87 -31.32 -36.32
N ARG A 10 -3.18 -31.60 -36.27
CA ARG A 10 -4.11 -31.38 -37.39
C ARG A 10 -4.69 -29.96 -37.34
N ASN A 11 -4.18 -29.09 -38.20
CA ASN A 11 -4.76 -27.78 -38.48
C ASN A 11 -6.03 -27.94 -39.35
N GLY A 12 -7.10 -27.21 -38.99
CA GLY A 12 -8.26 -26.90 -39.84
C GLY A 12 -9.04 -28.09 -40.43
N TYR A 13 -10.06 -28.58 -39.71
CA TYR A 13 -11.12 -29.41 -40.31
C TYR A 13 -12.48 -28.88 -39.81
N THR A 14 -13.27 -28.29 -40.71
CA THR A 14 -14.69 -28.00 -40.49
C THR A 14 -15.48 -29.26 -40.81
N PRO A 15 -16.17 -29.89 -39.83
CA PRO A 15 -16.89 -31.12 -40.11
C PRO A 15 -18.19 -30.81 -40.85
N GLU A 16 -18.32 -31.25 -42.10
CA GLU A 16 -19.53 -31.05 -42.91
C GLU A 16 -20.62 -32.11 -42.63
N ASN A 17 -20.30 -33.18 -41.89
CA ASN A 17 -21.23 -34.25 -41.53
C ASN A 17 -21.96 -34.00 -40.19
N PRO A 18 -23.30 -34.15 -40.12
CA PRO A 18 -24.11 -33.82 -38.94
C PRO A 18 -23.78 -34.67 -37.70
N VAL A 19 -23.44 -35.94 -37.91
CA VAL A 19 -23.05 -36.86 -36.81
C VAL A 19 -21.71 -36.43 -36.19
N GLN A 20 -20.73 -36.04 -37.01
CA GLN A 20 -19.42 -35.58 -36.53
C GLN A 20 -19.51 -34.24 -35.79
N LYS A 21 -20.45 -33.36 -36.17
CA LYS A 21 -20.75 -32.12 -35.43
C LYS A 21 -21.28 -32.40 -34.02
N ILE A 22 -22.14 -33.41 -33.84
CA ILE A 22 -22.70 -33.79 -32.53
C ILE A 22 -21.63 -34.37 -31.60
N PHE A 23 -20.73 -35.21 -32.12
CA PHE A 23 -19.60 -35.71 -31.33
C PHE A 23 -18.61 -34.60 -30.99
N ALA A 24 -18.30 -33.69 -31.94
CA ALA A 24 -17.44 -32.54 -31.70
C ALA A 24 -18.03 -31.56 -30.68
N SER A 25 -19.35 -31.34 -30.69
CA SER A 25 -20.03 -30.47 -29.72
C SER A 25 -20.08 -31.08 -28.32
N LYS A 26 -20.30 -32.40 -28.19
CA LYS A 26 -20.18 -33.12 -26.91
C LYS A 26 -18.77 -33.08 -26.33
N ILE A 27 -17.74 -33.26 -27.16
CA ILE A 27 -16.32 -33.15 -26.72
C ILE A 27 -15.99 -31.71 -26.30
N LYS A 28 -16.45 -30.70 -27.06
CA LYS A 28 -16.30 -29.28 -26.68
C LYS A 28 -17.02 -28.95 -25.38
N ALA A 29 -18.23 -29.46 -25.15
CA ALA A 29 -18.99 -29.26 -23.93
C ALA A 29 -18.32 -29.91 -22.70
N HIS A 30 -17.80 -31.15 -22.85
CA HIS A 30 -17.05 -31.82 -21.79
C HIS A 30 -15.73 -31.10 -21.46
N ASN A 31 -15.04 -30.56 -22.48
CA ASN A 31 -13.83 -29.77 -22.31
C ASN A 31 -14.10 -28.38 -21.71
N ASN A 32 -15.21 -27.71 -22.06
CA ASN A 32 -15.62 -26.45 -21.43
C ASN A 32 -16.03 -26.65 -19.97
N LYS A 33 -16.71 -27.75 -19.64
CA LYS A 33 -17.05 -28.11 -18.25
C LYS A 33 -15.80 -28.43 -17.43
N ARG A 34 -14.84 -29.17 -17.99
CA ARG A 34 -13.52 -29.39 -17.36
C ARG A 34 -12.71 -28.08 -17.21
N ARG A 35 -12.78 -27.16 -18.19
CA ARG A 35 -12.12 -25.85 -18.10
C ARG A 35 -12.77 -24.96 -17.03
N SER A 36 -14.09 -24.93 -16.93
CA SER A 36 -14.80 -24.17 -15.88
C SER A 36 -14.54 -24.76 -14.49
N ASP A 37 -14.49 -26.08 -14.34
CA ASP A 37 -14.19 -26.75 -13.07
C ASP A 37 -12.71 -26.55 -12.64
N VAL A 38 -11.80 -26.42 -13.61
CA VAL A 38 -10.39 -26.06 -13.38
C VAL A 38 -10.23 -24.55 -13.11
N GLU A 39 -11.00 -23.68 -13.76
CA GLU A 39 -11.01 -22.23 -13.50
C GLU A 39 -11.57 -21.88 -12.12
N ILE A 40 -12.62 -22.56 -11.66
CA ILE A 40 -13.21 -22.34 -10.33
C ILE A 40 -12.24 -22.78 -9.21
N LYS A 41 -11.44 -23.84 -9.44
CA LYS A 41 -10.43 -24.31 -8.48
C LYS A 41 -9.08 -23.58 -8.54
N ALA A 42 -8.79 -22.86 -9.62
CA ALA A 42 -7.53 -22.12 -9.79
C ALA A 42 -7.71 -20.61 -9.59
N LYS A 43 -8.29 -20.17 -8.45
CA LYS A 43 -8.02 -18.81 -7.96
C LYS A 43 -6.50 -18.69 -7.81
N LYS A 44 -5.83 -18.05 -8.78
CA LYS A 44 -4.38 -17.79 -8.76
C LYS A 44 -4.02 -17.31 -7.36
N LYS A 45 -3.24 -18.12 -6.63
CA LYS A 45 -2.77 -17.75 -5.29
C LYS A 45 -2.14 -16.36 -5.40
N THR A 46 -2.73 -15.37 -4.73
CA THR A 46 -2.20 -14.02 -4.73
C THR A 46 -0.78 -14.07 -4.18
N LYS A 47 0.20 -13.63 -4.98
CA LYS A 47 1.61 -13.66 -4.57
C LYS A 47 1.80 -12.77 -3.33
N ARG A 48 2.10 -13.38 -2.19
CA ARG A 48 2.44 -12.66 -0.96
C ARG A 48 3.91 -12.28 -1.00
N TYR A 49 4.20 -11.00 -0.77
CA TYR A 49 5.58 -10.53 -0.60
C TYR A 49 6.10 -10.93 0.78
N ARG A 50 7.41 -11.15 0.90
CA ARG A 50 8.07 -11.37 2.19
C ARG A 50 7.83 -10.14 3.10
N PRO A 51 7.68 -10.32 4.42
CA PRO A 51 7.60 -9.20 5.35
C PRO A 51 8.81 -8.28 5.16
N GLY A 52 8.59 -6.96 5.27
CA GLY A 52 9.61 -5.94 5.00
C GLY A 52 9.78 -5.55 3.53
N PHE A 53 9.48 -6.41 2.55
CA PHE A 53 9.67 -6.06 1.13
C PHE A 53 8.81 -4.87 0.70
N ARG A 54 7.53 -4.85 1.10
CA ARG A 54 6.62 -3.73 0.80
C ARG A 54 7.05 -2.45 1.53
N ALA A 55 7.43 -2.56 2.80
CA ALA A 55 7.92 -1.43 3.59
C ALA A 55 9.16 -0.79 2.96
N ILE A 56 10.16 -1.58 2.55
CA ILE A 56 11.36 -1.06 1.86
C ILE A 56 11.00 -0.39 0.53
N LYS A 57 10.05 -0.97 -0.21
CA LYS A 57 9.56 -0.39 -1.47
C LYS A 57 8.87 0.97 -1.22
N GLU A 58 8.05 1.06 -0.18
CA GLU A 58 7.34 2.28 0.24
C GLU A 58 8.31 3.36 0.70
N ILE A 59 9.28 3.03 1.57
CA ILE A 59 10.33 3.95 2.03
C ILE A 59 11.05 4.57 0.83
N ARG A 60 11.50 3.75 -0.13
CA ARG A 60 12.18 4.24 -1.34
C ARG A 60 11.27 5.08 -2.24
N ALA A 61 9.97 4.78 -2.28
CA ALA A 61 9.03 5.54 -3.08
C ALA A 61 8.77 6.92 -2.45
N TYR A 62 8.57 6.97 -1.13
CA TYR A 62 8.33 8.21 -0.40
C TYR A 62 9.56 9.10 -0.36
N GLN A 63 10.76 8.56 -0.16
CA GLN A 63 12.01 9.33 -0.17
C GLN A 63 12.35 9.96 -1.53
N ARG A 64 11.81 9.43 -2.64
CA ARG A 64 12.01 10.02 -3.98
C ARG A 64 10.98 11.09 -4.33
N SER A 65 9.87 11.14 -3.61
CA SER A 65 8.76 12.04 -3.89
C SER A 65 8.64 13.11 -2.83
N THR A 66 8.21 14.30 -3.21
CA THR A 66 7.95 15.42 -2.29
C THR A 66 6.45 15.66 -2.08
N LYS A 67 5.62 14.64 -2.35
CA LYS A 67 4.17 14.78 -2.19
C LYS A 67 3.79 14.79 -0.70
N LEU A 68 2.83 15.62 -0.36
CA LEU A 68 2.21 15.61 0.97
C LEU A 68 1.47 14.26 1.19
N LEU A 69 1.62 13.71 2.39
CA LEU A 69 1.10 12.40 2.77
C LEU A 69 -0.18 12.50 3.59
N ILE A 70 -0.39 13.61 4.32
CA ILE A 70 -1.60 13.83 5.09
C ILE A 70 -2.70 14.35 4.15
N ASN A 71 -3.91 13.81 4.31
CA ASN A 71 -5.05 14.29 3.54
C ASN A 71 -5.38 15.74 3.93
N LYS A 72 -5.56 16.61 2.92
CA LYS A 72 -5.77 18.05 3.13
C LYS A 72 -7.00 18.40 3.99
N LEU A 73 -8.13 17.71 3.75
CA LEU A 73 -9.39 18.00 4.46
C LEU A 73 -9.33 17.71 5.97
N PRO A 74 -8.89 16.52 6.45
CA PRO A 74 -8.76 16.28 7.88
C PRO A 74 -7.71 17.19 8.53
N PHE A 75 -6.60 17.48 7.85
CA PHE A 75 -5.60 18.44 8.36
C PHE A 75 -6.22 19.84 8.53
N GLN A 76 -6.99 20.30 7.55
CA GLN A 76 -7.69 21.57 7.63
C GLN A 76 -8.69 21.61 8.79
N ARG A 77 -9.44 20.53 9.04
CA ARG A 77 -10.37 20.44 10.18
C ARG A 77 -9.61 20.55 11.50
N LEU A 78 -8.53 19.80 11.65
CA LEU A 78 -7.67 19.85 12.84
C LEU A 78 -7.14 21.26 13.11
N VAL A 79 -6.62 21.93 12.07
CA VAL A 79 -6.12 23.31 12.22
C VAL A 79 -7.24 24.24 12.69
N LYS A 80 -8.44 24.12 12.13
CA LYS A 80 -9.60 24.92 12.55
C LYS A 80 -9.98 24.66 14.01
N ASP A 81 -10.04 23.40 14.41
CA ASP A 81 -10.40 23.01 15.77
C ASP A 81 -9.40 23.58 16.80
N ILE A 82 -8.10 23.52 16.50
CA ILE A 82 -7.04 24.11 17.33
C ILE A 82 -7.17 25.64 17.37
N THR A 83 -7.38 26.29 16.21
CA THR A 83 -7.52 27.75 16.16
C THR A 83 -8.73 28.26 16.93
N GLU A 84 -9.87 27.55 16.88
CA GLU A 84 -11.07 27.94 17.63
C GLU A 84 -10.85 27.79 19.14
N THR A 85 -10.09 26.77 19.55
CA THR A 85 -9.75 26.53 20.97
C THR A 85 -8.88 27.65 21.55
N HIS A 86 -7.91 28.15 20.78
CA HIS A 86 -6.97 29.17 21.27
C HIS A 86 -7.35 30.61 20.94
N PHE A 87 -8.12 30.82 19.87
CA PHE A 87 -8.51 32.14 19.36
C PHE A 87 -10.00 32.13 18.95
N PRO A 88 -10.92 32.07 19.93
CA PRO A 88 -12.35 32.00 19.65
C PRO A 88 -12.83 33.22 18.86
N GLY A 89 -13.68 32.99 17.85
CA GLY A 89 -14.23 34.06 17.01
C GLY A 89 -13.27 34.60 15.93
N LEU A 90 -12.04 34.06 15.83
CA LEU A 90 -11.14 34.37 14.73
C LEU A 90 -11.70 33.77 13.43
N ARG A 91 -12.29 34.60 12.56
CA ARG A 91 -12.69 34.18 11.22
C ARG A 91 -11.46 33.89 10.38
N MET A 92 -11.00 32.65 10.45
CA MET A 92 -9.97 32.14 9.58
C MET A 92 -10.54 32.05 8.16
N GLN A 93 -10.40 33.14 7.39
CA GLN A 93 -10.33 33.07 5.93
C GLN A 93 -9.00 32.38 5.61
N THR A 94 -8.90 31.08 5.92
CA THR A 94 -7.66 30.32 5.72
C THR A 94 -7.35 30.38 4.24
N ALA A 95 -6.45 31.27 3.84
CA ALA A 95 -5.91 31.29 2.50
C ALA A 95 -5.38 29.89 2.22
N ALA A 96 -5.72 29.32 1.08
CA ALA A 96 -5.28 27.97 0.72
C ALA A 96 -3.75 27.80 0.85
N LEU A 97 -3.02 28.89 0.67
CA LEU A 97 -1.56 28.99 0.83
C LEU A 97 -1.11 28.82 2.29
N ALA A 98 -1.80 29.41 3.27
CA ALA A 98 -1.45 29.29 4.70
C ALA A 98 -1.64 27.85 5.22
N LEU A 99 -2.75 27.20 4.83
CA LEU A 99 -2.97 25.79 5.17
C LEU A 99 -1.94 24.87 4.51
N ALA A 100 -1.57 25.14 3.27
CA ALA A 100 -0.53 24.39 2.57
C ALA A 100 0.84 24.55 3.25
N ALA A 101 1.21 25.77 3.64
CA ALA A 101 2.46 26.04 4.35
C ALA A 101 2.51 25.37 5.73
N LEU A 102 1.41 25.44 6.50
CA LEU A 102 1.30 24.73 7.78
C LEU A 102 1.44 23.22 7.60
N GLN A 103 0.81 22.66 6.56
CA GLN A 103 0.89 21.23 6.29
C GLN A 103 2.32 20.83 5.92
N GLU A 104 2.98 21.58 5.05
CA GLU A 104 4.36 21.31 4.64
C GLU A 104 5.33 21.36 5.82
N ALA A 105 5.23 22.40 6.66
CA ALA A 105 6.04 22.52 7.87
C ALA A 105 5.81 21.37 8.85
N THR A 106 4.54 20.97 9.05
CA THR A 106 4.17 19.89 9.97
C THR A 106 4.68 18.54 9.48
N GLU A 107 4.49 18.22 8.20
CA GLU A 107 4.98 16.96 7.63
C GLU A 107 6.51 16.90 7.64
N SER A 108 7.19 18.01 7.32
CA SER A 108 8.66 18.10 7.39
C SER A 108 9.18 17.84 8.81
N TYR A 109 8.55 18.45 9.83
CA TYR A 109 8.90 18.22 11.23
C TYR A 109 8.72 16.76 11.64
N ILE A 110 7.59 16.14 11.29
CA ILE A 110 7.28 14.74 11.63
C ILE A 110 8.25 13.78 10.95
N VAL A 111 8.60 14.01 9.67
CA VAL A 111 9.59 13.19 8.96
C VAL A 111 10.95 13.27 9.67
N GLY A 112 11.44 14.48 9.94
CA GLY A 112 12.69 14.66 10.67
C GLY A 112 12.67 14.04 12.06
N LEU A 113 11.53 14.10 12.77
CA LEU A 113 11.40 13.42 14.07
C LEU A 113 11.52 11.89 13.90
N PHE A 114 10.84 11.30 12.91
CA PHE A 114 10.91 9.86 12.69
C PHE A 114 12.29 9.35 12.27
N GLU A 115 13.12 10.19 11.66
CA GLU A 115 14.53 9.88 11.39
C GLU A 115 15.31 9.67 12.70
N ASP A 116 15.17 10.59 13.66
CA ASP A 116 15.82 10.47 14.98
C ASP A 116 15.25 9.30 15.80
N VAL A 117 13.94 9.09 15.75
CA VAL A 117 13.28 7.95 16.40
C VAL A 117 13.79 6.63 15.83
N ASN A 118 14.00 6.55 14.53
CA ASN A 118 14.56 5.37 13.89
C ASN A 118 16.02 5.12 14.32
N ILE A 119 16.83 6.17 14.47
CA ILE A 119 18.19 6.06 15.02
C ILE A 119 18.15 5.51 16.47
N CYS A 120 17.22 6.00 17.30
CA CYS A 120 17.03 5.50 18.66
C CYS A 120 16.63 4.02 18.70
N ALA A 121 15.73 3.58 17.81
CA ALA A 121 15.34 2.18 17.71
C ALA A 121 16.53 1.28 17.31
N ILE A 122 17.34 1.72 16.33
CA ILE A 122 18.55 1.02 15.88
C ILE A 122 19.59 0.95 17.00
N HIS A 123 19.77 2.04 17.75
CA HIS A 123 20.66 2.08 18.92
C HIS A 123 20.28 1.00 19.96
N ALA A 124 18.98 0.77 20.16
CA ALA A 124 18.46 -0.29 21.01
C ALA A 124 18.41 -1.69 20.35
N LYS A 125 19.08 -1.91 19.21
CA LYS A 125 19.11 -3.17 18.43
C LYS A 125 17.73 -3.64 17.94
N ARG A 126 16.80 -2.70 17.72
CA ARG A 126 15.45 -2.96 17.18
C ARG A 126 15.30 -2.38 15.78
N VAL A 127 14.32 -2.90 15.03
CA VAL A 127 13.89 -2.38 13.72
C VAL A 127 12.51 -1.72 13.81
N THR A 128 11.77 -1.98 14.89
CA THR A 128 10.45 -1.41 15.15
C THR A 128 10.58 -0.23 16.10
N VAL A 129 10.12 0.94 15.65
CA VAL A 129 10.03 2.15 16.47
C VAL A 129 8.98 1.99 17.57
N MET A 130 9.25 2.54 18.74
CA MET A 130 8.40 2.46 19.92
C MET A 130 8.19 3.86 20.53
N PRO A 131 7.14 4.06 21.37
CA PRO A 131 6.92 5.33 22.05
C PRO A 131 8.13 5.80 22.88
N MET A 132 8.91 4.88 23.45
CA MET A 132 10.13 5.22 24.19
C MET A 132 11.22 5.84 23.30
N ASP A 133 11.32 5.41 22.05
CA ASP A 133 12.26 5.98 21.08
C ASP A 133 11.87 7.43 20.74
N MET A 134 10.56 7.68 20.63
CA MET A 134 10.02 9.03 20.42
C MET A 134 10.24 9.93 21.63
N LYS A 135 9.97 9.42 22.84
CA LYS A 135 10.25 10.16 24.09
C LYS A 135 11.74 10.52 24.19
N LEU A 136 12.63 9.59 23.85
CA LEU A 136 14.08 9.82 23.86
C LEU A 136 14.52 10.83 22.79
N ALA A 137 14.10 10.65 21.54
CA ALA A 137 14.43 11.55 20.42
C ALA A 137 13.97 12.97 20.71
N LEU A 138 12.73 13.12 21.18
CA LEU A 138 12.24 14.39 21.68
C LEU A 138 13.18 14.87 22.78
N ARG A 139 13.51 14.06 23.81
CA ARG A 139 14.29 14.47 25.00
C ARG A 139 15.61 15.13 24.62
N LEU A 140 16.28 14.56 23.64
CA LEU A 140 17.56 15.02 23.14
C LEU A 140 17.44 16.29 22.28
N ARG A 141 16.35 16.47 21.53
CA ARG A 141 16.07 17.72 20.79
C ARG A 141 15.82 18.93 21.69
N GLY A 142 15.39 18.70 22.93
CA GLY A 142 15.06 19.78 23.87
C GLY A 142 13.66 20.38 23.65
N ASP A 143 12.75 19.64 23.01
CA ASP A 143 11.34 20.01 22.80
C ASP A 143 10.55 19.94 24.13
N LYS A 144 10.85 20.87 25.05
CA LYS A 144 10.33 20.94 26.42
C LYS A 144 8.80 20.95 26.52
N TYR A 145 8.11 21.41 25.48
CA TYR A 145 6.65 21.55 25.47
C TYR A 145 5.89 20.23 25.23
N ILE A 146 6.54 19.19 24.70
CA ILE A 146 5.86 17.93 24.32
C ILE A 146 5.95 16.86 25.43
N TYR A 147 6.93 16.90 26.34
CA TYR A 147 7.06 15.82 27.34
C TYR A 147 5.97 15.78 28.38
N HIS A 148 5.35 16.92 28.70
CA HIS A 148 4.45 17.01 29.83
C HIS A 148 3.09 16.29 29.58
N GLU A 149 2.73 16.05 28.31
CA GLU A 149 1.50 15.34 27.93
C GLU A 149 1.73 13.87 27.51
N LEU A 150 2.98 13.41 27.46
CA LEU A 150 3.32 12.03 27.05
C LEU A 150 3.58 11.10 28.25
N CYS A 151 3.31 11.52 29.49
CA CYS A 151 3.44 10.71 30.71
C CYS A 151 2.10 10.09 31.12
#